data_AF-A0AAJ1MYX9-F1
#
_entry.id   AF-A0AAJ1MYX9-F1
#
_cell.length_a   1.000
_cell.length_b   1.000
_cell.length_c   1.000
_cell.angle_alpha   90.00
_cell.angle_beta   90.00
_cell.angle_gamma   90.00
#
_symmetry.space_group_name_H-M   'P 1'
#
loop_
_entity.id
_entity.type
_entity.pdbx_description
1 polymer ?
#
loop_
_entity_poly.entity_id
_entity_poly.type
_entity_poly.pdbx_seq_one_letter_code
_entity_poly.pdbx_strand_id
1 'polypeptide(L)' 'MQELKKVLANSPAITEDKLAVMMMFCFQFLSSTQTEMIKMHVSDGRKLVLKFEENKINH' A
#
# COMPACT_ATOMS: atom_id res chain seq x y z
N MET A 1 7.83 -5.92 7.04
CA MET A 1 6.48 -5.73 7.63
C MET A 1 6.42 -5.87 9.14
N GLN A 2 7.00 -6.90 9.75
CA GLN A 2 6.99 -7.06 11.22
C GLN A 2 7.61 -5.86 11.96
N GLU A 3 8.74 -5.36 11.48
CA GLU A 3 9.40 -4.19 12.07
C GLU A 3 8.59 -2.90 11.89
N LEU A 4 7.99 -2.68 10.71
CA LEU A 4 7.08 -1.54 10.49
C LEU A 4 5.90 -1.55 11.47
N LYS A 5 5.32 -2.74 11.72
CA LYS A 5 4.25 -2.89 12.72
C LYS A 5 4.71 -2.51 14.12
N LYS A 6 5.90 -2.95 14.55
CA LYS A 6 6.46 -2.58 15.86
C LYS A 6 6.72 -1.08 15.96
N VAL A 7 7.29 -0.46 14.93
CA VAL A 7 7.55 0.99 14.89
C VAL A 7 6.26 1.79 15.00
N LEU A 8 5.23 1.42 14.23
CA LEU A 8 3.93 2.08 14.28
C LEU A 8 3.21 1.87 15.62
N ALA A 9 3.32 0.68 16.20
CA ALA A 9 2.71 0.37 17.50
C ALA A 9 3.34 1.17 18.65
N ASN A 10 4.67 1.34 18.63
CA ASN A 10 5.42 2.05 19.68
C ASN A 10 5.53 3.56 19.44
N SER A 11 5.06 4.06 18.29
CA SER A 11 5.11 5.48 17.98
C SER A 11 4.12 6.27 18.85
N PRO A 12 4.51 7.45 19.38
CA PRO A 12 3.62 8.34 20.12
C PRO A 12 2.63 9.09 19.22
N ALA A 13 2.74 8.97 17.90
CA ALA A 13 1.86 9.64 16.96
C ALA A 13 0.39 9.20 17.11
N ILE A 14 -0.53 10.08 16.74
CA ILE A 14 -1.96 9.76 16.69
C ILE A 14 -2.24 8.75 15.57
N THR A 15 -3.44 8.17 15.61
CA THR A 15 -3.84 7.10 14.69
C THR A 15 -3.83 7.56 13.24
N GLU A 16 -4.26 8.79 12.99
CA GLU A 16 -4.34 9.41 11.67
C GLU A 16 -2.96 9.53 11.03
N ASP A 17 -1.96 10.00 11.78
CA ASP A 17 -0.58 10.12 11.31
C ASP A 17 0.04 8.74 11.02
N LYS A 18 -0.23 7.74 11.87
CA LYS A 18 0.21 6.36 11.65
C LYS A 18 -0.41 5.79 10.37
N LEU A 19 -1.68 6.06 10.14
CA LEU A 19 -2.38 5.66 8.92
C LEU A 19 -1.77 6.34 7.69
N ALA A 20 -1.51 7.65 7.76
CA ALA A 20 -0.88 8.39 6.67
C ALA A 20 0.49 7.80 6.29
N VAL A 21 1.33 7.47 7.26
CA VAL A 21 2.62 6.80 7.03
C VAL A 21 2.43 5.43 6.36
N MET A 22 1.47 4.63 6.82
CA MET A 22 1.13 3.36 6.18
C MET A 22 0.71 3.55 4.73
N MET A 23 -0.15 4.53 4.45
CA MET A 23 -0.61 4.84 3.11
C MET A 23 0.53 5.28 2.19
N MET A 24 1.43 6.15 2.68
CA MET A 24 2.62 6.59 1.95
C MET A 24 3.54 5.41 1.62
N PHE A 25 3.80 4.53 2.59
CA PHE A 25 4.64 3.36 2.38
C PHE A 25 4.01 2.40 1.35
N CYS A 26 2.72 2.13 1.46
CA CYS A 26 1.99 1.32 0.48
C CYS A 26 2.08 1.94 -0.91
N PHE A 27 1.86 3.25 -1.06
CA PHE A 27 1.97 3.93 -2.34
C PHE A 27 3.38 3.79 -2.94
N GLN A 28 4.43 4.11 -2.19
CA GLN A 28 5.82 3.97 -2.65
C GLN A 28 6.15 2.53 -3.05
N PHE A 29 5.71 1.55 -2.25
CA PHE A 29 5.92 0.14 -2.56
C PHE A 29 5.23 -0.26 -3.86
N LEU A 30 3.98 0.15 -4.05
CA LEU A 30 3.23 -0.10 -5.28
C LEU A 30 3.81 0.64 -6.49
N SER A 31 4.34 1.85 -6.32
CA SER A 31 5.01 2.59 -7.39
C SER A 31 6.39 2.02 -7.76
N SER A 32 7.09 1.42 -6.79
CA SER A 32 8.41 0.80 -7.02
C SER A 32 8.35 -0.57 -7.68
N THR A 33 7.19 -1.22 -7.62
CA THR A 33 6.97 -2.50 -8.25
C THR A 33 6.54 -2.27 -9.70
N GLN A 34 7.37 -2.69 -10.65
CA GLN A 34 6.99 -2.71 -12.07
C GLN A 34 6.00 -3.85 -12.28
N THR A 35 4.75 -3.62 -11.91
CA THR A 35 3.67 -4.60 -11.98
C THR A 35 2.49 -4.00 -12.70
N GLU A 36 2.00 -4.70 -13.72
CA GLU A 36 0.80 -4.30 -14.48
C GLU A 36 -0.47 -4.42 -13.62
N MET A 37 -0.43 -5.23 -12.55
CA MET A 37 -1.57 -5.47 -11.67
C MET A 37 -1.17 -5.90 -10.26
N ILE A 38 -2.02 -5.62 -9.28
CA ILE A 38 -1.98 -6.18 -7.92
C ILE A 38 -3.15 -7.13 -7.74
N LYS A 39 -2.87 -8.34 -7.28
CA LYS A 39 -3.88 -9.32 -6.89
C LYS A 39 -3.92 -9.44 -5.38
N MET A 40 -5.04 -9.11 -4.78
CA MET A 40 -5.27 -9.22 -3.34
C MET A 40 -6.28 -10.33 -3.05
N HIS A 41 -5.93 -11.21 -2.12
CA HIS A 41 -6.88 -12.19 -1.56
C HIS A 41 -7.51 -11.55 -0.33
N VAL A 42 -8.84 -11.41 -0.35
CA VAL A 42 -9.59 -10.93 0.81
C VAL A 42 -10.04 -12.13 1.66
N SER A 43 -10.30 -11.86 2.95
CA SER A 43 -10.59 -12.89 3.96
C SER A 43 -11.84 -13.72 3.66
N ASP A 44 -12.77 -13.20 2.86
CA ASP A 44 -13.96 -13.91 2.39
C ASP A 44 -13.71 -14.83 1.16
N GLY A 45 -12.45 -15.00 0.76
CA GLY A 45 -12.04 -15.85 -0.35
C GLY A 45 -12.15 -15.20 -1.73
N ARG A 46 -12.69 -13.98 -1.84
CA ARG A 46 -12.70 -13.24 -3.12
C ARG A 46 -11.30 -12.78 -3.49
N LYS A 47 -11.09 -12.58 -4.79
CA LYS A 47 -9.87 -11.99 -5.35
C LYS A 47 -10.20 -10.60 -5.88
N LEU A 48 -9.55 -9.59 -5.34
CA LEU A 48 -9.58 -8.23 -5.85
C LEU A 48 -8.36 -8.02 -6.75
N VAL A 49 -8.58 -7.45 -7.92
CA VAL A 49 -7.52 -7.15 -8.88
C VAL A 49 -7.52 -5.65 -9.13
N LEU A 50 -6.44 -4.98 -8.77
CA LEU A 50 -6.18 -3.61 -9.18
C LEU A 50 -5.28 -3.67 -10.41
N LYS A 51 -5.75 -3.21 -11.56
CA LYS A 51 -4.93 -3.04 -12.76
C LYS A 51 -4.46 -1.59 -12.82
N PHE A 52 -3.18 -1.39 -13.05
CA PHE A 52 -2.66 -0.07 -13.33
C PHE A 52 -2.88 0.19 -14.81
N GLU A 53 -3.75 1.13 -15.16
CA GLU A 53 -3.83 1.59 -16.54
C GLU A 53 -2.51 2.26 -16.91
N GLU A 54 -1.94 1.91 -18.06
CA GLU A 54 -0.87 2.67 -18.69
C GLU A 54 -1.43 4.05 -19.06
N ASN A 55 -1.42 4.97 -18.11
CA ASN A 55 -1.55 6.37 -18.44
C ASN A 55 -0.26 6.74 -19.18
N LYS A 56 -0.36 6.85 -20.51
CA LYS A 56 0.52 7.75 -21.26
C LYS A 56 0.29 9.14 -20.69
N ILE A 57 1.05 9.49 -19.65
CA ILE A 57 1.13 10.86 -19.18
C ILE A 57 1.79 11.62 -20.32
N ASN A 58 0.97 12.26 -21.15
CA ASN A 58 1.46 13.21 -22.15
C ASN A 58 2.00 14.40 -21.37
N HIS A 59 3.33 14.45 -21.22
CA HIS A 59 4.06 15.64 -20.80
C HIS A 59 4.14 16.64 -21.94
#